data_AF-A0A399UF23-F1
#
_entry.id   AF-A0A399UF23-F1
#
_cell.length_a   1.000
_cell.length_b   1.000
_cell.length_c   1.000
_cell.angle_alpha   90.00
_cell.angle_beta   90.00
_cell.angle_gamma   90.00
#
_symmetry.space_group_name_H-M   'P 1'
#
loop_
_entity.id
_entity.type
_entity.pdbx_description
1 polymer ?
#
loop_
_entity_poly.entity_id
_entity_poly.type
_entity_poly.pdbx_seq_one_letter_code
_entity_poly.pdbx_strand_id
1 'polypeptide(L)' 'FTDAVIQVVNHLDRPVVFVLWGAYARKKKALVTNPHHLIIESAHPSPLSVYRGFWGSKPLSKANAFLKETGQVPIDWLR' A
#
# COMPACT_ATOMS: atom_id res chain seq x y z
N PHE A 1 -3.56 18.58 1.42
CA PHE A 1 -4.30 17.96 0.30
C PHE A 1 -4.22 16.44 0.35
N THR A 2 -3.07 15.81 0.09
CA THR A 2 -2.94 14.33 0.03
C THR A 2 -3.37 13.61 1.30
N ASP A 3 -3.12 14.20 2.48
CA ASP A 3 -3.53 13.62 3.76
C ASP A 3 -5.07 13.51 3.89
N ALA A 4 -5.81 14.50 3.38
CA ALA A 4 -7.27 14.46 3.36
C ALA A 4 -7.79 13.36 2.42
N VAL A 5 -7.12 13.13 1.29
CA VAL A 5 -7.47 12.02 0.38
C VAL A 5 -7.25 10.67 1.07
N ILE A 6 -6.14 10.51 1.79
CA ILE A 6 -5.86 9.28 2.54
C ILE A 6 -6.93 9.05 3.61
N GLN A 7 -7.34 10.10 4.33
CA GLN A 7 -8.41 10.00 5.32
C GLN A 7 -9.73 9.59 4.69
N VAL A 8 -10.14 10.19 3.56
CA VAL A 8 -11.36 9.82 2.84
C VAL A 8 -11.33 8.35 2.41
N VAL A 9 -10.20 7.87 1.88
CA VAL A 9 -10.06 6.46 1.49
C VAL A 9 -10.07 5.54 2.71
N ASN A 10 -9.48 5.94 3.84
CA ASN A 10 -9.48 5.17 5.09
C ASN A 10 -10.89 4.97 5.69
N HIS A 11 -11.82 5.87 5.38
CA HIS A 11 -13.22 5.77 5.81
C HIS A 11 -14.06 4.84 4.93
N LEU A 12 -13.52 4.26 3.86
CA LEU A 12 -14.26 3.32 3.03
C LEU A 12 -14.41 1.98 3.75
N ASP A 13 -15.61 1.40 3.70
CA ASP A 13 -15.87 0.07 4.26
C ASP A 13 -15.23 -1.05 3.44
N ARG A 14 -15.00 -0.80 2.14
CA ARG A 14 -14.32 -1.76 1.26
C ARG A 14 -12.84 -1.88 1.64
N PRO A 15 -12.26 -3.09 1.70
CA PRO A 15 -10.83 -3.25 1.98
C PRO A 15 -9.96 -2.60 0.89
N VAL A 16 -8.97 -1.81 1.30
CA VAL A 16 -8.06 -1.10 0.40
C VAL A 16 -6.62 -1.45 0.75
N VAL A 17 -5.75 -1.51 -0.26
CA VAL A 17 -4.31 -1.69 -0.08
C VAL A 17 -3.59 -0.35 -0.24
N PHE A 18 -2.90 0.09 0.81
CA PHE A 18 -2.03 1.27 0.79
C PHE A 18 -0.57 0.82 0.62
N VAL A 19 0.04 1.16 -0.51
CA VAL A 19 1.46 0.88 -0.77
C VAL A 19 2.29 2.11 -0.46
N LEU A 20 3.09 2.07 0.60
CA LEU A 20 3.85 3.20 1.13
C LEU A 20 5.36 3.01 0.88
N TRP A 21 5.84 3.62 -0.20
CA TRP A 21 7.25 3.57 -0.59
C TRP A 21 8.05 4.77 -0.08
N GLY A 22 9.07 4.50 0.73
CA GLY A 22 9.96 5.52 1.27
C GLY A 22 9.47 6.17 2.56
N ALA A 23 10.38 6.86 3.25
CA ALA A 23 10.14 7.33 4.62
C ALA A 23 8.98 8.33 4.73
N TYR A 24 8.82 9.23 3.76
CA TYR A 24 7.73 10.21 3.78
C TYR A 24 6.35 9.53 3.65
N ALA A 25 6.21 8.58 2.73
CA ALA A 25 4.97 7.82 2.55
C ALA A 25 4.66 6.97 3.80
N ARG A 26 5.65 6.28 4.36
CA ARG A 26 5.48 5.45 5.57
C ARG A 26 5.00 6.25 6.79
N LYS A 27 5.37 7.52 6.92
CA LYS A 27 4.82 8.39 7.98
C LYS A 27 3.30 8.55 7.90
N LYS A 28 2.70 8.41 6.72
CA LYS A 28 1.25 8.52 6.51
C LYS A 28 0.48 7.29 6.99
N LYS A 29 1.15 6.20 7.40
CA LYS A 29 0.48 5.03 8.00
C LYS A 29 -0.36 5.38 9.24
N ALA A 30 0.01 6.43 9.97
CA ALA A 30 -0.76 6.91 11.11
C ALA A 30 -2.16 7.44 10.72
N LEU A 31 -2.39 7.73 9.43
CA LEU A 31 -3.69 8.14 8.89
C LEU A 31 -4.55 6.95 8.44
N VAL A 32 -3.97 5.75 8.35
CA VAL A 32 -4.66 4.53 7.93
C VAL A 32 -4.94 3.69 9.18
N THR A 33 -6.09 3.94 9.79
CA THR A 33 -6.51 3.35 11.07
C THR A 33 -7.56 2.25 10.93
N ASN A 34 -8.18 2.13 9.75
CA ASN A 34 -9.22 1.13 9.50
C ASN A 34 -8.58 -0.28 9.42
N PRO A 35 -8.98 -1.23 10.28
CA PRO A 35 -8.39 -2.57 10.31
C PRO A 35 -8.74 -3.42 9.07
N HIS A 36 -9.73 -2.99 8.28
CA HIS A 36 -10.06 -3.64 7.00
C HIS A 36 -9.07 -3.31 5.89
N HIS A 37 -8.12 -2.41 6.12
CA HIS A 37 -7.14 -2.02 5.11
C HIS A 37 -5.79 -2.70 5.34
N LEU A 38 -5.08 -2.95 4.25
CA LEU A 38 -3.70 -3.44 4.30
C LEU A 38 -2.72 -2.31 4.02
N ILE A 39 -1.67 -2.22 4.83
CA ILE A 39 -0.53 -1.35 4.58
C ILE A 39 0.67 -2.19 4.15
N ILE A 40 1.25 -1.88 2.98
CA ILE A 40 2.48 -2.49 2.49
C ILE A 40 3.57 -1.42 2.49
N GLU A 41 4.57 -1.58 3.35
CA GLU A 41 5.68 -0.65 3.48
C GLU A 41 6.96 -1.21 2.84
N SER A 42 7.70 -0.38 2.10
CA SER A 42 9.08 -0.72 1.70
C SER A 42 9.93 0.54 1.44
N ALA A 43 11.20 0.37 1.09
CA ALA A 43 12.02 1.48 0.62
C ALA A 43 11.47 2.07 -0.69
N HIS A 44 11.89 3.28 -1.06
CA HIS A 44 11.44 3.88 -2.31
C HIS A 44 12.11 3.17 -3.52
N PRO A 45 11.42 2.98 -4.66
CA PRO A 45 11.98 2.35 -5.86
C PRO A 45 13.13 3.12 -6.52
N SER A 46 13.38 4.37 -6.09
CA SER A 46 14.50 5.18 -6.59
C SER A 46 15.83 4.43 -6.44
N PRO A 47 16.75 4.53 -7.43
CA PRO A 47 18.08 3.91 -7.37
C PRO A 47 18.85 4.19 -6.07
N LEU A 48 18.63 5.37 -5.46
CA LEU A 48 19.27 5.79 -4.21
C LEU A 48 18.89 4.93 -2.99
N SER A 49 17.73 4.27 -3.02
CA SER A 49 17.18 3.52 -1.89
C SER A 49 16.73 2.11 -2.23
N VAL A 50 16.79 1.71 -3.50
CA VAL A 50 16.20 0.45 -3.99
C VAL A 50 16.76 -0.78 -3.26
N TYR A 51 18.07 -0.78 -2.98
CA TYR A 51 18.77 -1.86 -2.28
C TYR A 51 18.47 -1.91 -0.78
N ARG A 52 17.85 -0.86 -0.21
CA ARG A 52 17.52 -0.77 1.22
C ARG A 52 16.17 -1.43 1.57
N GLY A 53 15.73 -2.39 0.75
CA GLY A 53 14.52 -3.17 0.99
C GLY A 53 13.36 -2.92 0.02
N PHE A 54 13.56 -2.28 -1.13
CA PHE A 54 12.56 -2.30 -2.20
C PHE A 54 12.65 -3.62 -2.99
N TRP A 55 13.87 -4.03 -3.39
CA TRP A 55 14.09 -5.36 -3.96
C TRP A 55 13.60 -6.45 -3.01
N GLY A 56 12.86 -7.42 -3.54
CA GLY A 56 12.27 -8.50 -2.75
C GLY A 56 11.03 -8.12 -1.92
N SER A 57 10.60 -6.84 -1.91
CA SER A 57 9.43 -6.42 -1.12
C SER A 57 8.10 -6.99 -1.62
N LYS A 58 8.04 -7.41 -2.89
CA LYS A 58 6.90 -8.07 -3.55
C LYS A 58 5.54 -7.37 -3.32
N PRO A 59 5.44 -6.03 -3.50
CA PRO A 59 4.25 -5.29 -3.10
C PRO A 59 3.02 -5.66 -3.94
N LEU A 60 3.22 -5.92 -5.24
CA LEU A 60 2.13 -6.23 -6.17
C LEU A 60 1.48 -7.59 -5.86
N SER A 61 2.28 -8.63 -5.63
CA SER A 61 1.75 -9.96 -5.30
C SER A 61 1.10 -9.98 -3.92
N LYS A 62 1.66 -9.24 -2.94
CA LYS A 62 1.05 -9.07 -1.61
C LYS A 62 -0.29 -8.34 -1.69
N ALA A 63 -0.38 -7.28 -2.49
CA ALA A 63 -1.64 -6.57 -2.73
C ALA A 63 -2.70 -7.52 -3.32
N ASN A 64 -2.34 -8.25 -4.37
CA ASN A 64 -3.26 -9.20 -4.99
C ASN A 64 -3.65 -10.36 -4.06
N ALA A 65 -2.75 -10.83 -3.19
CA ALA A 65 -3.09 -11.85 -2.20
C ALA A 65 -4.16 -11.35 -1.22
N PHE A 66 -4.00 -10.13 -0.70
CA PHE A 66 -4.98 -9.52 0.19
C PHE A 66 -6.32 -9.22 -0.49
N LEU A 67 -6.29 -8.74 -1.74
CA LEU A 67 -7.52 -8.55 -2.50
C LEU A 67 -8.29 -9.86 -2.64
N LYS A 68 -7.61 -10.97 -2.97
CA LYS A 68 -8.24 -12.30 -3.02
C LYS A 68 -8.82 -12.73 -1.67
N GLU A 69 -8.06 -12.57 -0.60
CA GLU A 69 -8.49 -12.93 0.76
C GLU A 69 -9.73 -12.15 1.20
N THR A 70 -9.86 -10.90 0.74
CA THR A 70 -11.02 -10.03 1.01
C THR A 70 -12.14 -10.14 -0.03
N GLY A 71 -12.10 -11.15 -0.90
CA GLY A 71 -13.14 -11.40 -1.91
C GLY A 71 -13.14 -10.42 -3.09
N GLN A 72 -12.07 -9.64 -3.27
CA GLN A 72 -11.93 -8.67 -4.34
C GLN A 72 -11.16 -9.23 -5.55
N VAL A 73 -11.43 -8.64 -6.71
CA VAL A 73 -10.74 -8.98 -7.96
C VAL A 73 -9.28 -8.50 -7.88
N PRO A 74 -8.29 -9.37 -8.12
CA PRO A 74 -6.89 -8.98 -8.19
C PRO A 74 -6.64 -7.96 -9.30
N ILE A 75 -5.63 -7.11 -9.13
CA ILE A 75 -5.22 -6.17 -10.16
C ILE A 75 -4.36 -6.92 -11.20
N ASP A 76 -4.69 -6.74 -12.47
CA ASP A 76 -3.84 -7.14 -13.59
C ASP A 76 -2.80 -6.04 -13.83
N TRP A 77 -1.58 -6.26 -13.34
CA TRP A 77 -0.50 -5.25 -13.35
C TRP A 77 0.23 -5.14 -14.69
N LEU A 78 -0.04 -6.06 -15.64
CA LEU A 78 0.64 -6.11 -16.94
C LEU A 78 -0.26 -5.64 -18.09
N ARG A 79 -1.52 -5.33 -17.78
CA ARG A 79 -2.48 -4.73 -18.72
C ARG A 79 -2.49 -3.21 -18.65
#